data_AF-A0A812V6P2-F1
#
_entry.id   AF-A0A812V6P2-F1
#
_cell.length_a   1.000
_cell.length_b   1.000
_cell.length_c   1.000
_cell.angle_alpha   90.00
_cell.angle_beta   90.00
_cell.angle_gamma   90.00
#
_symmetry.space_group_name_H-M   'P 1'
#
loop_
_entity.id
_entity.type
_entity.pdbx_description
1 polymer ?
#
loop_
_entity_poly.entity_id
_entity_poly.type
_entity_poly.pdbx_seq_one_letter_code
_entity_poly.pdbx_strand_id
1 'polypeptide(L)'
;IVLYGQSIGSVPSVELASRVTVGGLILHSAMKSGLGVIHDVKTTYWFDVFQNAARMKKVTSPVFIIHGTHDNEIPFDHGLTLFDACPEEYGYDPWWVKEAGHNDIEVNHRSEYFDQLRKFLKWLDQADRRAAKAASGFSEDATSEMGWQPLLGSSNNARRMGLGGLHTSR
;
A
#
# COMPACT_ATOMS: atom_id res chain seq x y z
N ILE A 1 0.27 8.79 -5.51
CA ILE A 1 0.09 8.43 -6.94
C ILE A 1 -0.62 7.08 -6.98
N VAL A 2 -1.65 6.94 -7.80
CA VAL A 2 -2.36 5.67 -8.02
C VAL A 2 -2.12 5.23 -9.47
N LEU A 3 -1.69 4.00 -9.67
CA LEU A 3 -1.52 3.41 -11.00
C LEU A 3 -2.84 2.80 -11.45
N TYR A 4 -3.18 2.95 -12.72
CA TYR A 4 -4.34 2.32 -13.34
C TYR A 4 -3.89 1.61 -14.61
N GLY A 5 -4.10 0.30 -14.66
CA GLY A 5 -3.75 -0.55 -15.80
C GLY A 5 -4.97 -1.31 -16.29
N GLN A 6 -5.43 -0.99 -17.51
CA GLN A 6 -6.49 -1.74 -18.18
C GLN A 6 -5.91 -2.68 -19.24
N SER A 7 -6.40 -3.92 -19.31
CA SER A 7 -5.99 -4.88 -20.33
C SER A 7 -4.46 -5.02 -20.37
N ILE A 8 -3.82 -4.82 -21.53
CA ILE A 8 -2.36 -4.82 -21.71
C ILE A 8 -1.64 -3.78 -20.83
N GLY A 9 -2.31 -2.68 -20.45
CA GLY A 9 -1.79 -1.68 -19.53
C GLY A 9 -1.53 -2.23 -18.12
N SER A 10 -2.07 -3.40 -17.77
CA SER A 10 -1.77 -4.08 -16.51
C SER A 10 -0.30 -4.50 -16.41
N VAL A 11 0.35 -4.83 -17.53
CA VAL A 11 1.73 -5.30 -17.58
C VAL A 11 2.72 -4.26 -17.01
N PRO A 12 2.85 -3.04 -17.57
CA PRO A 12 3.75 -2.04 -17.01
C PRO A 12 3.31 -1.54 -15.62
N SER A 13 2.01 -1.58 -15.33
CA SER A 13 1.46 -1.13 -14.04
C SER A 13 1.87 -2.06 -12.90
N VAL A 14 1.70 -3.38 -13.10
CA VAL A 14 2.15 -4.41 -12.15
C VAL A 14 3.67 -4.44 -12.06
N GLU A 15 4.38 -4.29 -13.19
CA GLU A 15 5.84 -4.21 -13.20
C GLU A 15 6.35 -3.11 -12.28
N LEU A 16 5.79 -1.91 -12.41
CA LEU A 16 6.19 -0.77 -11.60
C LEU A 16 5.82 -0.98 -10.12
N ALA A 17 4.57 -1.37 -9.85
CA ALA A 17 4.09 -1.61 -8.48
C ALA A 17 4.84 -2.75 -7.75
N SER A 18 5.44 -3.69 -8.49
CA SER A 18 6.26 -4.77 -7.93
C SER A 18 7.68 -4.33 -7.51
N ARG A 19 8.10 -3.14 -7.92
CA ARG A 19 9.44 -2.59 -7.67
C ARG A 19 9.43 -1.38 -6.74
N VAL A 20 8.34 -0.60 -6.77
CA VAL A 20 8.19 0.60 -5.94
C VAL A 20 6.81 0.62 -5.31
N THR A 21 6.75 1.02 -4.04
CA THR A 21 5.48 1.27 -3.36
C THR A 21 4.82 2.52 -3.96
N VAL A 22 3.56 2.36 -4.38
CA VAL A 22 2.68 3.43 -4.86
C VAL A 22 1.51 3.60 -3.91
N GLY A 23 0.76 4.68 -4.05
CA GLY A 23 -0.43 4.94 -3.23
C GLY A 23 -1.58 3.96 -3.49
N GLY A 24 -1.58 3.30 -4.66
CA GLY A 24 -2.52 2.23 -4.98
C GLY A 24 -2.33 1.75 -6.43
N LEU A 25 -2.83 0.54 -6.72
CA LEU A 25 -2.83 -0.09 -8.03
C LEU A 25 -4.25 -0.54 -8.37
N ILE A 26 -4.78 -0.05 -9.49
CA ILE A 26 -6.08 -0.46 -10.02
C ILE A 26 -5.83 -1.28 -11.28
N LEU A 27 -6.36 -2.50 -11.31
CA LEU A 27 -6.27 -3.43 -12.42
C LEU A 27 -7.66 -3.63 -13.01
N HIS A 28 -7.88 -3.21 -14.26
CA HIS A 28 -9.17 -3.31 -14.94
C HIS A 28 -9.07 -4.28 -16.12
N SER A 29 -9.87 -5.36 -16.10
CA SER A 29 -9.86 -6.40 -17.14
C SER A 29 -8.42 -6.88 -17.42
N ALA A 30 -7.66 -7.11 -16.35
CA ALA A 30 -6.22 -7.24 -16.40
C ALA A 30 -5.78 -8.66 -16.77
N MET A 31 -4.67 -8.76 -17.48
CA MET A 31 -4.11 -10.06 -17.89
C MET A 31 -3.16 -10.63 -16.85
N LYS A 32 -3.36 -11.91 -16.48
CA LYS A 32 -2.40 -12.65 -15.63
C LYS A 32 -1.05 -12.85 -16.31
N SER A 33 -1.07 -12.88 -17.64
CA SER A 33 0.10 -13.03 -18.49
C SER A 33 -0.03 -12.32 -19.83
N GLY A 34 1.09 -11.82 -20.35
CA GLY A 34 1.14 -11.09 -21.60
C GLY A 34 1.41 -12.01 -22.79
N LEU A 35 0.30 -12.52 -23.31
CA LEU A 35 0.13 -13.03 -24.66
C LEU A 35 0.89 -14.32 -25.04
N GLY A 36 0.19 -15.45 -24.89
CA GLY A 36 0.39 -16.62 -25.75
C GLY A 36 -0.16 -16.31 -27.14
N VAL A 37 0.70 -15.81 -28.04
CA VAL A 37 0.37 -15.75 -29.46
C VAL A 37 0.55 -17.16 -30.01
N ILE A 38 -0.49 -17.68 -30.66
CA ILE A 38 -0.52 -18.91 -31.48
C ILE A 38 -0.93 -20.22 -30.74
N HIS A 39 -2.21 -20.56 -30.94
CA HIS A 39 -2.87 -21.89 -30.87
C HIS A 39 -3.02 -22.65 -29.55
N ASP A 40 -4.13 -23.38 -29.52
CA ASP A 40 -4.71 -24.25 -28.50
C ASP A 40 -3.69 -25.19 -27.84
N VAL A 41 -3.15 -24.82 -26.67
CA VAL A 41 -2.35 -25.75 -25.85
C VAL A 41 -2.49 -25.48 -24.35
N LYS A 42 -2.83 -26.54 -23.62
CA LYS A 42 -2.99 -26.63 -22.15
C LYS A 42 -1.67 -26.52 -21.37
N THR A 43 -0.72 -25.70 -21.80
CA THR A 43 0.60 -25.60 -21.14
C THR A 43 1.10 -24.18 -21.14
N THR A 44 1.30 -23.62 -19.94
CA THR A 44 1.98 -22.36 -19.68
C THR A 44 3.39 -22.45 -20.28
N TYR A 45 3.61 -21.79 -21.43
CA TYR A 45 4.88 -21.85 -22.14
C TYR A 45 5.95 -20.99 -21.45
N TRP A 46 7.20 -21.44 -21.54
CA TRP A 46 8.43 -20.79 -21.10
C TRP A 46 8.74 -19.43 -21.79
N PHE A 47 7.89 -19.01 -22.73
CA PHE A 47 7.90 -17.72 -23.43
C PHE A 47 6.81 -16.75 -22.96
N ASP A 48 6.13 -17.02 -21.83
CA ASP A 48 5.27 -16.01 -21.19
C ASP A 48 6.13 -14.81 -20.73
N VAL A 49 6.20 -13.79 -21.59
CA VAL A 49 7.10 -12.64 -21.44
C VAL A 49 6.69 -11.75 -20.27
N PHE A 50 5.46 -11.89 -19.76
CA PHE A 50 4.90 -10.98 -18.76
C PHE A 50 4.18 -11.75 -17.66
N GLN A 51 4.93 -12.29 -16.71
CA GLN A 51 4.41 -13.02 -15.55
C GLN A 51 3.77 -12.10 -14.50
N ASN A 52 2.66 -11.42 -14.83
CA ASN A 52 1.99 -10.51 -13.89
C ASN A 52 1.62 -11.24 -12.59
N ALA A 53 1.09 -12.47 -12.66
CA ALA A 53 0.80 -13.27 -11.46
C ALA A 53 2.03 -13.52 -10.56
N ALA A 54 3.22 -13.73 -11.13
CA ALA A 54 4.44 -13.89 -10.33
C ALA A 54 4.90 -12.56 -9.70
N ARG A 55 4.67 -11.45 -10.42
CA ARG A 55 5.04 -10.10 -9.98
C ARG A 55 4.06 -9.52 -8.95
N MET A 56 2.78 -9.90 -9.02
CA MET A 56 1.76 -9.52 -8.04
C MET A 56 2.18 -9.86 -6.61
N LYS A 57 2.85 -11.00 -6.41
CA LYS A 57 3.37 -11.43 -5.10
C LYS A 57 4.38 -10.47 -4.47
N LYS A 58 4.94 -9.55 -5.24
CA LYS A 58 5.92 -8.55 -4.79
C LYS A 58 5.31 -7.16 -4.62
N VAL A 59 4.04 -6.98 -4.96
CA VAL A 59 3.36 -5.70 -4.85
C VAL A 59 3.15 -5.38 -3.37
N THR A 60 3.66 -4.23 -2.95
CA THR A 60 3.57 -3.71 -1.57
C THR A 60 2.65 -2.50 -1.47
N SER A 61 1.67 -2.42 -2.36
CA SER A 61 0.77 -1.28 -2.52
C SER A 61 -0.66 -1.79 -2.56
N PRO A 62 -1.64 -1.05 -2.03
CA PRO A 62 -3.02 -1.52 -2.08
C PRO A 62 -3.53 -1.75 -3.50
N VAL A 63 -4.20 -2.88 -3.73
CA VAL A 63 -4.61 -3.36 -5.06
C VAL A 63 -6.12 -3.46 -5.15
N PHE A 64 -6.71 -2.87 -6.19
CA PHE A 64 -8.11 -3.06 -6.53
C PHE A 64 -8.25 -3.69 -7.92
N ILE A 65 -8.98 -4.80 -8.00
CA ILE A 65 -9.21 -5.53 -9.25
C ILE A 65 -10.67 -5.35 -9.68
N ILE A 66 -10.86 -4.98 -10.94
CA ILE A 66 -12.14 -4.85 -11.63
C ILE A 66 -12.10 -5.80 -12.83
N HIS A 67 -13.06 -6.71 -12.94
CA HIS A 67 -13.08 -7.66 -14.07
C HIS A 67 -14.50 -8.10 -14.41
N GLY A 68 -14.82 -8.16 -15.70
CA GLY A 68 -16.11 -8.64 -16.21
C GLY A 68 -16.19 -10.17 -16.17
N THR A 69 -17.31 -10.74 -15.73
CA THR A 69 -17.45 -12.20 -15.66
C THR A 69 -17.61 -12.87 -17.03
N HIS A 70 -17.91 -12.09 -18.08
CA HIS A 70 -18.08 -12.53 -19.46
C HIS A 70 -17.04 -11.91 -20.41
N ASP A 71 -15.89 -11.53 -19.87
CA ASP A 71 -14.77 -11.05 -20.68
C ASP A 71 -14.22 -12.18 -21.58
N ASN A 72 -14.45 -12.05 -22.88
CA ASN A 72 -14.00 -13.00 -23.90
C ASN A 72 -12.62 -12.66 -24.48
N GLU A 73 -12.09 -11.48 -24.20
CA GLU A 73 -10.76 -11.06 -24.66
C GLU A 73 -9.70 -11.46 -23.62
N ILE A 74 -9.97 -11.17 -22.34
CA ILE A 74 -9.15 -11.56 -21.20
C ILE A 74 -10.05 -12.35 -20.22
N PRO A 75 -10.05 -13.69 -20.29
CA PRO A 75 -10.96 -14.52 -19.50
C PRO A 75 -10.94 -14.20 -18.01
N PHE A 76 -12.11 -14.27 -17.36
CA PHE A 76 -12.32 -13.95 -15.94
C PHE A 76 -11.29 -14.61 -14.99
N ASP A 77 -10.84 -15.83 -15.30
CA ASP A 77 -9.79 -16.55 -14.56
C ASP A 77 -8.49 -15.75 -14.39
N HIS A 78 -8.21 -14.79 -15.27
CA HIS A 78 -7.06 -13.90 -15.15
C HIS A 78 -7.21 -12.97 -13.95
N GLY A 79 -8.39 -12.37 -13.78
CA GLY A 79 -8.72 -11.54 -12.61
C GLY A 79 -8.64 -12.34 -11.31
N LEU A 80 -9.20 -13.56 -11.29
CA LEU A 80 -9.10 -14.47 -10.14
C LEU A 80 -7.65 -14.82 -9.80
N THR A 81 -6.85 -15.20 -10.81
CA THR A 81 -5.43 -15.54 -10.60
C THR A 81 -4.64 -14.37 -10.04
N LEU A 82 -4.89 -13.15 -10.52
CA LEU A 82 -4.22 -11.95 -10.04
C LEU A 82 -4.65 -11.60 -8.61
N PHE A 83 -5.92 -11.81 -8.28
CA PHE A 83 -6.46 -11.63 -6.93
C PHE A 83 -5.80 -12.60 -5.95
N ASP A 84 -5.78 -13.89 -6.28
CA ASP A 84 -5.15 -14.94 -5.45
C ASP A 84 -3.64 -14.76 -5.29
N ALA A 85 -2.98 -14.14 -6.28
CA ALA A 85 -1.55 -13.86 -6.24
C ALA A 85 -1.19 -12.57 -5.48
N CYS A 86 -2.17 -11.71 -5.20
CA CYS A 86 -1.97 -10.49 -4.44
C CYS A 86 -1.72 -10.84 -2.96
N PRO A 87 -0.71 -10.26 -2.29
CA PRO A 87 -0.59 -10.41 -0.84
C PRO A 87 -1.84 -9.88 -0.15
N GLU A 88 -2.36 -10.66 0.80
CA GLU A 88 -3.64 -10.42 1.46
C GLU A 88 -3.69 -9.05 2.15
N GLU A 89 -2.57 -8.61 2.71
CA GLU A 89 -2.46 -7.33 3.42
C GLU A 89 -2.63 -6.10 2.50
N TYR A 90 -2.46 -6.28 1.20
CA TYR A 90 -2.60 -5.21 0.20
C TYR A 90 -3.85 -5.37 -0.66
N GLY A 91 -4.59 -6.49 -0.55
CA GLY A 91 -5.81 -6.72 -1.32
C GLY A 91 -6.98 -5.84 -0.87
N TYR A 92 -7.59 -5.10 -1.79
CA TYR A 92 -8.92 -4.52 -1.62
C TYR A 92 -9.99 -5.48 -2.17
N ASP A 93 -11.23 -5.33 -1.69
CA ASP A 93 -12.37 -6.13 -2.15
C ASP A 93 -12.55 -5.98 -3.68
N PRO A 94 -12.45 -7.08 -4.46
CA PRO A 94 -12.48 -6.99 -5.90
C PRO A 94 -13.91 -6.72 -6.39
N TRP A 95 -14.04 -6.08 -7.54
CA TRP A 95 -15.33 -5.89 -8.18
C TRP A 95 -15.45 -6.76 -9.43
N TRP A 96 -16.14 -7.89 -9.25
CA TRP A 96 -16.53 -8.78 -10.33
C TRP A 96 -17.83 -8.30 -10.96
N VAL A 97 -17.74 -7.75 -12.17
CA VAL A 97 -18.88 -7.13 -12.86
C VAL A 97 -19.65 -8.23 -13.58
N LYS A 98 -20.80 -8.60 -13.03
CA LYS A 98 -21.64 -9.68 -13.58
C LYS A 98 -22.10 -9.34 -15.00
N GLU A 99 -22.00 -10.32 -15.89
CA GLU A 99 -22.43 -10.24 -17.29
C GLU A 99 -21.67 -9.22 -18.16
N ALA A 100 -20.64 -8.57 -17.63
CA ALA A 100 -19.84 -7.60 -18.38
C ALA A 100 -18.68 -8.27 -19.14
N GLY A 101 -18.37 -7.72 -20.30
CA GLY A 101 -17.24 -8.05 -21.16
C GLY A 101 -15.99 -7.20 -20.91
N HIS A 102 -15.10 -7.14 -21.91
CA HIS A 102 -13.78 -6.52 -21.78
C HIS A 102 -13.81 -4.98 -21.70
N ASN A 103 -14.65 -4.37 -22.54
CA ASN A 103 -14.65 -2.92 -22.84
C ASN A 103 -16.04 -2.28 -22.64
N ASP A 104 -16.90 -2.92 -21.85
CA ASP A 104 -18.28 -2.49 -21.66
C ASP A 104 -18.61 -2.10 -20.22
N ILE A 105 -17.70 -2.35 -19.26
CA ILE A 105 -17.90 -2.02 -17.85
C ILE A 105 -18.09 -0.51 -17.66
N GLU A 106 -17.21 0.30 -18.24
CA GLU A 106 -17.25 1.76 -18.15
C GLU A 106 -18.44 2.39 -18.89
N VAL A 107 -19.04 1.65 -19.83
CA VAL A 107 -20.17 2.09 -20.65
C VAL A 107 -21.49 1.67 -20.01
N ASN A 108 -21.67 0.37 -19.80
CA ASN A 108 -22.91 -0.25 -19.35
C ASN A 108 -23.10 -0.16 -17.82
N HIS A 109 -22.01 -0.10 -17.06
CA HIS A 109 -22.01 -0.03 -15.60
C HIS A 109 -21.36 1.27 -15.10
N ARG A 110 -21.52 2.36 -15.87
CA ARG A 110 -20.81 3.63 -15.66
C ARG A 110 -20.97 4.19 -14.26
N SER A 111 -22.18 4.18 -13.70
CA SER A 111 -22.44 4.75 -12.36
C SER A 111 -21.69 3.96 -11.29
N GLU A 112 -21.86 2.63 -11.32
CA GLU A 112 -21.23 1.69 -10.41
C GLU A 112 -19.71 1.73 -10.53
N TYR A 113 -19.19 1.84 -11.75
CA TYR A 113 -17.75 1.98 -12.01
C TYR A 113 -17.17 3.18 -11.27
N PHE A 114 -17.76 4.38 -11.44
CA PHE A 114 -17.29 5.57 -10.72
C PHE A 114 -17.51 5.48 -9.21
N ASP A 115 -18.58 4.81 -8.76
CA ASP A 115 -18.83 4.61 -7.33
C ASP A 115 -17.79 3.69 -6.70
N GLN A 116 -17.40 2.60 -7.37
CA GLN A 116 -16.37 1.68 -6.89
C GLN A 116 -14.99 2.34 -6.87
N LEU A 117 -14.63 3.08 -7.93
CA LEU A 117 -13.40 3.88 -7.92
C LEU A 117 -13.39 4.89 -6.78
N ARG A 118 -14.50 5.60 -6.55
CA ARG A 118 -14.61 6.56 -5.45
C ARG A 118 -14.47 5.89 -4.09
N LYS A 119 -15.06 4.70 -3.89
CA LYS A 119 -14.93 3.92 -2.65
C LYS A 119 -13.47 3.54 -2.40
N PHE A 120 -12.79 3.01 -3.41
CA PHE A 120 -11.38 2.64 -3.31
C PHE A 120 -10.49 3.85 -2.99
N LEU A 121 -10.63 4.95 -3.74
CA LEU A 121 -9.82 6.16 -3.51
C LEU A 121 -10.06 6.77 -2.12
N LYS A 122 -11.31 6.77 -1.63
CA LYS A 122 -11.61 7.21 -0.25
C LYS A 122 -10.99 6.30 0.80
N TRP A 123 -10.97 5.00 0.55
CA TRP A 123 -10.34 4.03 1.44
C TRP A 123 -8.82 4.24 1.50
N LEU A 124 -8.16 4.53 0.36
CA LEU A 124 -6.74 4.89 0.31
C LEU A 124 -6.42 6.15 1.13
N ASP A 125 -7.20 7.24 0.94
CA ASP A 125 -7.02 8.49 1.68
C ASP A 125 -7.16 8.29 3.20
N GLN A 126 -8.10 7.44 3.63
CA GLN A 126 -8.26 7.11 5.05
C GLN A 126 -7.08 6.30 5.59
N ALA A 127 -6.56 5.34 4.83
CA ALA A 127 -5.39 4.55 5.21
C ALA A 127 -4.14 5.43 5.36
N ASP A 128 -3.90 6.32 4.41
CA ASP A 128 -2.77 7.25 4.42
C ASP A 128 -2.83 8.21 5.62
N ARG A 129 -4.00 8.81 5.89
CA ARG A 129 -4.19 9.67 7.07
C ARG A 129 -3.97 8.94 8.39
N ARG A 130 -4.38 7.67 8.49
CA ARG A 130 -4.14 6.85 9.69
C ARG A 130 -2.65 6.60 9.87
N ALA A 131 -1.93 6.27 8.80
CA ALA A 131 -0.48 6.07 8.83
C ALA A 131 0.26 7.38 9.23
N ALA A 132 -0.12 8.52 8.63
CA ALA A 132 0.45 9.82 8.95
C ALA A 132 0.22 10.21 10.42
N LYS A 133 -1.01 10.00 10.94
CA LYS A 133 -1.34 10.27 12.35
C LYS A 133 -0.56 9.36 13.31
N ALA A 134 -0.38 8.08 12.97
CA ALA A 134 0.41 7.15 13.77
C ALA A 134 1.89 7.55 13.81
N ALA A 135 2.45 8.03 12.68
CA ALA A 135 3.82 8.54 12.62
C ALA A 135 4.00 9.84 13.40
N SER A 136 3.01 10.73 13.42
CA SER A 136 3.06 11.99 14.18
C SER A 136 2.77 11.82 15.68
N GLY A 137 2.05 10.77 16.08
CA GLY A 137 1.66 10.50 17.46
C GLY A 137 2.78 9.95 18.35
N PHE A 138 3.99 9.78 17.82
CA PHE A 138 5.15 9.24 18.55
C PHE A 138 6.07 10.33 19.17
N SER A 139 5.62 11.58 19.30
CA SER A 139 6.48 12.70 19.76
C SER A 139 5.97 13.54 20.95
N GLU A 140 4.91 13.19 21.68
CA GLU A 140 4.40 14.05 22.78
C GLU A 140 4.51 13.47 24.20
N ASP A 141 4.71 12.15 24.39
CA ASP A 141 4.71 11.55 25.73
C ASP A 141 6.11 11.47 26.41
N ALA A 142 7.18 11.94 25.76
CA ALA A 142 8.55 11.87 26.32
C ALA A 142 9.01 13.14 27.05
N THR A 143 8.21 14.22 27.08
CA THR A 143 8.62 15.50 27.70
C THR A 143 7.76 15.97 28.87
N SER A 144 6.74 15.19 29.30
CA SER A 144 5.89 15.57 30.44
C SER A 144 6.32 15.00 31.80
N GLU A 145 7.34 14.12 31.85
CA GLU A 145 7.87 13.53 33.10
C GLU A 145 9.33 13.92 33.41
N MET A 146 9.75 15.14 33.07
CA MET A 146 10.89 15.76 33.77
C MET A 146 10.46 17.13 34.28
N GLY A 147 9.96 17.12 35.52
CA GLY A 147 9.60 18.30 36.27
C GLY A 147 10.75 19.30 36.32
N TRP A 148 10.60 20.39 35.58
CA TRP A 148 11.38 21.60 35.79
C TRP A 148 11.06 22.17 37.18
N GLN A 149 11.96 21.99 38.15
CA GLN A 149 11.96 22.74 39.39
C GLN A 149 12.89 23.96 39.26
N PRO A 150 12.40 25.20 39.45
CA PRO A 150 13.28 26.37 39.53
C PRO A 150 14.00 26.36 40.88
N LEU A 151 15.34 26.27 40.87
CA LEU A 151 16.17 26.52 42.04
C LEU A 151 16.22 28.02 42.34
N LEU A 152 15.27 28.50 43.15
CA LEU A 152 15.40 29.76 43.89
C LEU A 152 15.27 29.46 45.37
N GLY A 153 16.38 29.05 45.96
CA GLY A 153 16.56 28.97 47.41
C GLY A 153 16.94 30.34 47.97
N SER A 154 16.11 30.85 48.88
CA SER A 154 16.53 31.84 49.87
C SER A 154 17.10 31.12 51.08
N SER A 155 18.39 31.30 51.37
CA SER A 155 18.86 31.50 52.75
C SER A 155 20.27 32.09 52.78
N ASN A 156 20.40 33.16 53.56
CA ASN A 156 21.66 33.75 53.99
C ASN A 156 22.50 32.71 54.75
N ASN A 157 23.80 32.62 54.44
CA ASN A 157 24.78 32.95 55.47
C ASN A 157 26.16 33.26 54.90
N ALA A 158 26.80 34.23 55.54
CA ALA A 158 28.07 34.80 55.17
C ALA A 158 29.26 34.01 55.77
N ARG A 159 30.41 34.21 55.11
CA ARG A 159 31.80 34.18 55.61
C ARG A 159 32.63 32.89 55.50
N ARG A 160 33.69 33.10 54.70
CA ARG A 160 35.14 32.86 54.94
C ARG A 160 35.77 31.56 54.44
N MET A 161 36.46 31.74 53.30
CA MET A 161 37.83 31.32 52.96
C MET A 161 38.58 30.38 53.93
N GLY A 162 39.21 29.36 53.33
CA GLY A 162 40.65 29.15 53.51
C GLY A 162 41.11 27.74 53.87
N LEU A 163 41.58 27.01 52.84
CA LEU A 163 42.81 26.20 52.79
C LEU A 163 43.10 25.14 53.88
N GLY A 164 43.21 23.88 53.43
CA GLY A 164 44.41 23.07 53.67
C GLY A 164 44.35 21.93 54.69
N GLY A 165 44.68 20.71 54.23
CA GLY A 165 45.64 19.85 54.94
C GLY A 165 45.12 18.69 55.80
N LEU A 166 45.22 17.48 55.22
CA LEU A 166 45.83 16.25 55.78
C LEU A 166 45.75 15.87 57.28
N HIS A 167 45.24 14.64 57.48
CA HIS A 167 45.79 13.49 58.25
C HIS A 167 45.68 13.34 59.80
N THR A 168 45.19 12.14 60.15
CA THR A 168 45.51 11.18 61.26
C THR A 168 44.94 11.33 62.69
N SER A 169 44.28 10.22 63.06
CA SER A 169 44.19 9.50 64.34
C SER A 169 44.94 10.01 65.58
N ARG A 170 44.21 10.21 66.68
CA ARG A 170 43.99 9.24 67.77
C ARG A 170 42.93 9.76 68.72
#